data_AF-A0A2H1KUG8-F1
#
_entry.id   AF-A0A2H1KUG8-F1
#
_cell.length_a   1.000
_cell.length_b   1.000
_cell.length_c   1.000
_cell.angle_alpha   90.00
_cell.angle_beta   90.00
_cell.angle_gamma   90.00
#
_symmetry.space_group_name_H-M   'P 1'
#
loop_
_entity.id
_entity.type
_entity.pdbx_description
1 polymer ?
#
loop_
_entity_poly.entity_id
_entity_poly.type
_entity_poly.pdbx_seq_one_letter_code
_entity_poly.pdbx_strand_id
1 'polypeptide(L)' 'MMMSDRFDIESRWPDVFEGLDDQQRRNVVEALAANWHEGWIPNREDVARLTAKVRRDITREEYVAQTVAAAQSARRQ' A
#
# COMPACT_ATOMS: atom_id res chain seq x y z
N MET A 1 -12.07 -10.79 24.28
CA MET A 1 -11.19 -10.19 23.27
C MET A 1 -12.08 -9.91 22.07
N MET A 2 -12.39 -8.64 21.82
CA MET A 2 -13.36 -8.24 20.79
C MET A 2 -12.92 -8.84 19.44
N MET A 3 -13.84 -9.53 18.78
CA MET A 3 -13.69 -9.87 17.37
C MET A 3 -13.74 -8.54 16.62
N SER A 4 -12.59 -7.87 16.51
CA SER A 4 -12.41 -6.77 15.57
C SER A 4 -12.91 -7.31 14.24
N ASP A 5 -13.96 -6.72 13.68
CA ASP A 5 -14.39 -6.93 12.30
C ASP A 5 -13.15 -6.63 11.47
N ARG A 6 -12.37 -7.69 11.18
CA ARG A 6 -11.01 -7.52 10.70
C ARG A 6 -11.18 -6.95 9.32
N PHE A 7 -10.70 -5.72 9.14
CA PHE A 7 -10.65 -5.05 7.86
C PHE A 7 -9.64 -5.78 6.95
N ASP A 8 -9.96 -7.02 6.59
CA ASP A 8 -9.14 -8.02 5.92
C ASP A 8 -9.28 -7.83 4.39
N ILE A 9 -9.14 -6.57 3.97
CA ILE A 9 -9.30 -6.15 2.58
C ILE A 9 -8.27 -6.79 1.66
N GLU A 10 -7.11 -7.11 2.21
CA GLU A 10 -6.04 -7.84 1.54
C GLU A 10 -6.45 -9.28 1.22
N SER A 11 -7.12 -9.96 2.16
CA SER A 11 -7.67 -11.30 1.93
C SER A 11 -8.85 -11.28 0.96
N ARG A 12 -9.56 -10.14 0.88
CA ARG A 12 -10.75 -9.98 0.03
C ARG A 12 -10.38 -9.70 -1.44
N TRP A 13 -9.33 -8.93 -1.69
CA TRP A 13 -8.86 -8.60 -3.04
C TRP A 13 -7.33 -8.66 -3.16
N PRO A 14 -6.72 -9.84 -3.00
CA PRO A 14 -5.27 -9.99 -3.05
C PRO A 14 -4.67 -9.49 -4.38
N ASP A 15 -5.38 -9.67 -5.50
CA ASP A 15 -4.95 -9.22 -6.84
C ASP A 15 -4.78 -7.70 -6.92
N VAL A 16 -5.52 -6.93 -6.12
CA VAL A 16 -5.43 -5.47 -6.10
C VAL A 16 -4.16 -5.00 -5.38
N PHE A 17 -3.71 -5.78 -4.40
CA PHE A 17 -2.47 -5.53 -3.64
C PHE A 17 -1.24 -6.18 -4.28
N GLU A 18 -1.39 -6.84 -5.43
CA GLU A 18 -0.29 -7.45 -6.15
C GLU A 18 0.66 -6.38 -6.72
N GLY A 19 1.96 -6.51 -6.42
CA GLY A 19 2.99 -5.55 -6.86
C GLY A 19 3.11 -4.28 -6.01
N LEU A 20 2.49 -4.24 -4.83
CA LEU A 20 2.77 -3.25 -3.79
C LEU A 20 3.80 -3.80 -2.79
N ASP A 21 4.72 -2.95 -2.38
CA ASP A 21 5.62 -3.26 -1.27
C ASP A 21 4.90 -3.17 0.08
N ASP A 22 5.49 -3.78 1.11
CA ASP A 22 4.89 -3.86 2.44
C ASP A 22 4.53 -2.49 3.03
N GLN A 23 5.30 -1.44 2.73
CA GLN A 23 4.99 -0.08 3.18
C GLN A 23 3.80 0.51 2.43
N GLN A 24 3.71 0.29 1.11
CA GLN A 24 2.59 0.77 0.30
C GLN A 24 1.30 0.04 0.68
N ARG A 25 1.39 -1.27 0.90
CA ARG A 25 0.31 -2.13 1.40
C ARG A 25 -0.22 -1.61 2.73
N ARG A 26 0.64 -1.33 3.72
CA ARG A 26 0.23 -0.72 5.00
C ARG A 26 -0.45 0.63 4.80
N ASN A 27 0.13 1.53 4.00
CA ASN A 27 -0.45 2.85 3.74
C ASN A 27 -1.86 2.76 3.11
N VAL A 28 -2.04 1.83 2.16
CA VAL A 28 -3.34 1.57 1.53
C VAL A 28 -4.33 1.01 2.55
N VAL A 29 -3.93 0.01 3.35
CA VAL A 29 -4.79 -0.60 4.37
C VAL A 29 -5.19 0.42 5.44
N GLU A 30 -4.28 1.26 5.91
CA GLU A 30 -4.59 2.32 6.88
C GLU A 30 -5.54 3.38 6.29
N ALA A 31 -5.33 3.81 5.06
CA ALA A 31 -6.21 4.76 4.38
C ALA A 31 -7.62 4.15 4.19
N LEU A 32 -7.70 2.89 3.79
CA LEU A 32 -8.97 2.19 3.61
C LEU A 32 -9.68 1.92 4.94
N ALA A 33 -8.94 1.60 5.99
CA ALA A 33 -9.48 1.42 7.34
C ALA A 33 -10.02 2.74 7.91
N ALA A 34 -9.33 3.87 7.70
CA ALA A 34 -9.81 5.19 8.08
C ALA A 34 -11.15 5.52 7.42
N ASN A 35 -11.26 5.33 6.09
CA ASN A 35 -12.52 5.52 5.37
C ASN A 35 -13.61 4.56 5.87
N TRP A 36 -13.27 3.30 6.16
CA TRP A 36 -14.24 2.32 6.69
C TRP A 36 -14.81 2.74 8.05
N HIS A 37 -13.97 3.32 8.93
CA HIS A 37 -14.43 3.90 10.19
C HIS A 37 -15.31 5.14 10.02
N GLU A 38 -15.21 5.83 8.89
CA GLU A 38 -16.10 6.93 8.49
C GLU A 38 -17.43 6.45 7.88
N GLY A 39 -17.66 5.13 7.82
CA GLY A 39 -18.88 4.51 7.28
C GLY A 39 -18.82 4.21 5.78
N TRP A 40 -17.65 4.30 5.15
CA TRP A 40 -17.46 3.90 3.77
C TRP A 40 -17.48 2.37 3.63
N ILE A 41 -18.21 1.88 2.62
CA ILE A 41 -18.29 0.45 2.31
C ILE A 41 -17.25 0.12 1.24
N PRO A 42 -16.29 -0.78 1.51
CA PRO A 42 -15.27 -1.15 0.55
C PRO A 42 -15.84 -1.88 -0.67
N ASN A 43 -15.50 -1.37 -1.86
CA ASN A 43 -15.81 -1.96 -3.17
C ASN A 43 -14.53 -2.25 -3.94
N ARG A 44 -14.48 -3.35 -4.70
CA ARG A 44 -13.28 -3.74 -5.46
C ARG A 44 -12.74 -2.63 -6.37
N GLU A 45 -13.63 -1.92 -7.06
CA GLU A 45 -13.25 -0.86 -8.00
C GLU A 45 -12.65 0.37 -7.28
N ASP A 46 -13.30 0.83 -6.21
CA ASP A 46 -12.79 1.95 -5.40
C ASP A 46 -11.46 1.60 -4.73
N VAL A 47 -11.32 0.35 -4.29
CA VAL A 47 -10.09 -0.16 -3.67
C VAL A 47 -8.98 -0.24 -4.69
N ALA A 48 -9.26 -0.73 -5.91
CA ALA A 48 -8.31 -0.69 -7.01
C ALA A 48 -7.90 0.73 -7.38
N ARG A 49 -8.85 1.68 -7.37
CA ARG A 49 -8.57 3.10 -7.66
C ARG A 49 -7.73 3.75 -6.58
N LEU A 50 -8.04 3.53 -5.30
CA LEU A 50 -7.27 4.01 -4.14
C LEU A 50 -5.88 3.37 -4.09
N THR A 51 -5.79 2.08 -4.36
CA THR A 51 -4.54 1.34 -4.40
C THR A 51 -3.65 1.83 -5.54
N ALA A 52 -4.21 1.98 -6.75
CA ALA A 52 -3.50 2.56 -7.89
C ALA A 52 -3.12 4.03 -7.63
N LYS A 53 -3.95 4.78 -6.90
CA LYS A 53 -3.64 6.15 -6.48
C LYS A 53 -2.47 6.17 -5.51
N VAL A 54 -2.47 5.39 -4.44
CA VAL A 54 -1.37 5.32 -3.45
C VAL A 54 -0.08 4.78 -4.08
N ARG A 55 -0.17 3.78 -4.95
CA ARG A 55 0.95 3.28 -5.77
C ARG A 55 1.56 4.38 -6.65
N ARG A 56 0.75 5.34 -7.09
CA ARG A 56 1.19 6.49 -7.91
C ARG A 56 1.55 7.74 -7.10
N ASP A 57 1.03 7.91 -5.89
CA ASP A 57 1.13 9.14 -5.10
C ASP A 57 2.38 9.22 -4.21
N ILE A 58 2.98 8.12 -3.72
CA ILE A 58 4.30 8.19 -3.05
C ILE A 58 5.20 7.00 -3.39
N THR A 59 6.26 7.32 -4.12
CA THR A 59 7.63 6.79 -4.01
C THR A 59 8.49 7.94 -3.48
N ARG A 60 8.88 7.93 -2.19
CA ARG A 60 9.87 8.89 -1.65
C ARG A 60 10.96 8.21 -0.84
N GLU A 61 10.64 7.23 0.00
CA GLU A 61 11.67 6.37 0.61
C GLU A 61 12.24 5.33 -0.38
N GLU A 62 11.41 4.79 -1.27
CA GLU A 62 11.79 3.81 -2.31
C GLU A 62 12.67 4.41 -3.44
N TYR A 63 12.42 5.65 -3.87
CA TYR A 63 13.29 6.33 -4.86
C TYR A 63 14.66 6.69 -4.25
N VAL A 64 14.72 6.96 -2.95
CA VAL A 64 15.96 7.29 -2.24
C VAL A 64 16.80 6.02 -1.96
N ALA A 65 16.19 4.89 -1.62
CA ALA A 65 16.93 3.63 -1.45
C ALA A 65 17.53 3.11 -2.78
N GLN A 66 16.81 3.24 -3.90
CA GLN A 66 17.28 2.76 -5.20
C GLN A 66 18.40 3.65 -5.80
N THR A 67 18.36 4.96 -5.56
CA THR A 67 19.44 5.88 -5.95
C THR A 67 20.69 5.73 -5.06
N VAL A 68 20.53 5.40 -3.77
CA VAL A 68 21.66 5.16 -2.86
C VAL A 68 22.34 3.80 -3.12
N ALA A 69 21.60 2.74 -3.44
CA ALA A 69 22.16 1.43 -3.79
C ALA A 69 22.91 1.43 -5.14
N ALA A 70 22.42 2.19 -6.13
CA ALA A 70 23.12 2.40 -7.40
C ALA A 70 24.41 3.22 -7.23
N ALA A 71 24.40 4.24 -6.36
CA ALA A 71 25.56 5.09 -6.09
C ALA A 71 26.68 4.38 -5.29
N GLN A 72 26.36 3.35 -4.49
CA GLN A 72 27.38 2.57 -3.76
C GLN A 72 28.07 1.52 -4.63
N SER A 73 27.41 1.00 -5.65
CA SER A 73 27.95 -0.04 -6.54
C SER A 73 28.97 0.51 -7.55
N ALA A 74 28.87 1.79 -7.93
CA ALA A 74 29.83 2.45 -8.82
C ALA A 74 31.10 2.97 -8.13
N ARG A 75 31.17 2.88 -6.79
CA ARG A 75 32.37 3.25 -6.00
C ARG A 75 33.28 2.07 -5.67
N ARG A 76 32.86 0.83 -5.98
CA ARG A 76 33.66 -0.39 -5.86
C ARG A 76 33.49 -1.26 -7.11
N GLN A 77 33.99 -0.82 -8.25
CA GLN A 77 34.59 -1.68 -9.28
C GLN A 77 35.33 -0.83 -10.30
#